data_AF-A0A953JZ06-F1
#
_entry.id   AF-A0A953JZ06-F1
#
_cell.length_a   1.000
_cell.length_b   1.000
_cell.length_c   1.000
_cell.angle_alpha   90.00
_cell.angle_beta   90.00
_cell.angle_gamma   90.00
#
_symmetry.space_group_name_H-M   'P 1'
#
loop_
_entity.id
_entity.type
_entity.pdbx_description
1 polymer ?
#
loop_
_entity_poly.entity_id
_entity_poly.type
_entity_poly.pdbx_seq_one_letter_code
_entity_poly.pdbx_strand_id
1 'polypeptide(L)'
;MNRLHNLDYLRGIAAFGIMLYHYLSWTYGNFESKSFMGRVGVYGVSIFYVLSGLTLYHVYIQRMVPNREDLFQFAKKRFFRIFPLLWLATIASVLLKREIPNWENLFLNLSGLFGFVKWDTYFSTGVWSIGNELVFYVFFPFFIYFSKNNKSVFYLISALIFLIYLQFAFSILSPEKTITEQWRNYVNPLNQVFLFLGGYLIGFLSEKKEIRNEYSWLFMIGGLALFTAYPSYGDNIYLVTGYNRLIFTLSCFMMVLGIYKVKGQLPKNLHTPLSWLGEASYSVYLLHPIVFSLSGIALKMILCKLGMPDLIRFNWLIAIPVSLVMSYFVYHYFEKYFMKLGHRSKSK
;
A
#
# COMPACT_ATOMS: atom_id res chain seq x y z
N MET A 1 7.72 17.56 15.75
CA MET A 1 8.46 16.97 14.61
C MET A 1 7.70 17.28 13.34
N ASN A 2 8.39 17.85 12.37
CA ASN A 2 7.82 18.22 11.08
C ASN A 2 7.45 16.97 10.29
N ARG A 3 6.38 17.10 9.50
CA ARG A 3 5.89 16.03 8.63
C ARG A 3 6.89 15.76 7.50
N LEU A 4 7.15 14.49 7.23
CA LEU A 4 8.05 14.07 6.15
C LEU A 4 7.32 14.09 4.80
N HIS A 5 7.12 15.28 4.24
CA HIS A 5 6.36 15.48 2.99
C HIS A 5 6.92 14.67 1.80
N ASN A 6 8.22 14.43 1.77
CA ASN A 6 8.85 13.64 0.71
C ASN A 6 8.28 12.21 0.63
N LEU A 7 7.98 11.60 1.78
CA LEU A 7 7.38 10.26 1.84
C LEU A 7 5.91 10.28 1.37
N ASP A 8 5.21 11.38 1.61
CA ASP A 8 3.83 11.55 1.15
C ASP A 8 3.77 11.66 -0.38
N TYR A 9 4.74 12.30 -1.03
CA TYR A 9 4.77 12.36 -2.51
C TYR A 9 4.86 10.97 -3.12
N LEU A 10 5.81 10.14 -2.67
CA LEU A 10 5.96 8.79 -3.20
C LEU A 10 4.73 7.93 -2.91
N ARG A 11 4.13 8.09 -1.72
CA ARG A 11 2.86 7.43 -1.38
C ARG A 11 1.72 7.82 -2.32
N GLY A 12 1.58 9.11 -2.61
CA GLY A 12 0.56 9.62 -3.51
C GLY A 12 0.74 9.11 -4.94
N ILE A 13 1.97 9.15 -5.45
CA ILE A 13 2.33 8.63 -6.77
C ILE A 13 2.03 7.12 -6.85
N ALA A 14 2.36 6.36 -5.81
CA ALA A 14 2.05 4.92 -5.76
C ALA A 14 0.54 4.66 -5.77
N ALA A 15 -0.26 5.39 -4.97
CA ALA A 15 -1.73 5.26 -4.96
C ALA A 15 -2.32 5.55 -6.35
N PHE A 16 -1.90 6.66 -6.96
CA PHE A 16 -2.37 7.05 -8.28
C PHE A 16 -1.95 6.04 -9.36
N GLY A 17 -0.71 5.54 -9.29
CA GLY A 17 -0.22 4.50 -10.19
C GLY A 17 -1.02 3.20 -10.10
N ILE A 18 -1.36 2.74 -8.89
CA ILE A 18 -2.19 1.54 -8.68
C ILE A 18 -3.61 1.75 -9.21
N MET A 19 -4.21 2.92 -8.96
CA MET A 19 -5.52 3.26 -9.52
C MET A 19 -5.48 3.22 -11.05
N LEU A 20 -4.48 3.86 -11.66
CA LEU A 20 -4.32 3.88 -13.11
C LEU A 20 -4.09 2.47 -13.67
N TYR A 21 -3.25 1.67 -13.02
CA TYR A 21 -3.05 0.27 -13.38
C TYR A 21 -4.38 -0.50 -13.43
N HIS A 22 -5.19 -0.42 -12.37
CA HIS A 22 -6.47 -1.12 -12.32
C HIS A 22 -7.45 -0.60 -13.37
N TYR A 23 -7.53 0.71 -13.57
CA TYR A 23 -8.47 1.27 -14.55
C TYR A 23 -8.12 0.83 -15.96
N LEU A 24 -6.83 0.85 -16.30
CA LEU A 24 -6.37 0.39 -17.59
C LEU A 24 -6.48 -1.13 -17.71
N SER A 25 -6.22 -1.91 -16.66
CA SER A 25 -6.29 -3.38 -16.74
C SER A 25 -7.72 -3.90 -16.82
N TRP A 26 -8.66 -3.29 -16.09
CA TRP A 26 -10.09 -3.59 -16.21
C TRP A 26 -10.68 -3.18 -17.55
N THR A 27 -10.03 -2.27 -18.28
CA THR A 27 -10.50 -1.78 -19.59
C THR A 27 -9.85 -2.53 -20.76
N TYR A 28 -8.54 -2.77 -20.69
CA TYR A 28 -7.72 -3.23 -21.81
C TYR A 28 -7.09 -4.62 -21.58
N GLY A 29 -7.32 -5.24 -20.43
CA GLY A 29 -6.73 -6.52 -20.05
C GLY A 29 -5.45 -6.39 -19.23
N ASN A 30 -4.94 -7.53 -18.78
CA ASN A 30 -3.80 -7.57 -17.88
C ASN A 30 -2.49 -7.14 -18.56
N PHE A 31 -1.66 -6.44 -17.80
CA PHE A 31 -0.32 -6.06 -18.21
C PHE A 31 0.71 -7.12 -17.83
N GLU A 32 1.58 -7.47 -18.78
CA GLU A 32 2.72 -8.38 -18.56
C GLU A 32 3.80 -7.77 -17.66
N SER A 33 4.66 -8.64 -17.10
CA SER A 33 5.76 -8.26 -16.20
C SER A 33 6.73 -7.25 -16.83
N LYS A 34 6.93 -7.32 -18.15
CA LYS A 34 7.85 -6.43 -18.88
C LYS A 34 7.40 -4.98 -18.84
N SER A 35 6.10 -4.75 -18.78
CA SER A 35 5.50 -3.43 -18.89
C SER A 35 5.64 -2.64 -17.59
N PHE A 36 5.75 -1.31 -17.71
CA PHE A 36 5.76 -0.44 -16.54
C PHE A 36 4.49 -0.61 -15.68
N MET A 37 3.32 -0.70 -16.31
CA MET A 37 2.06 -0.86 -15.60
C MET A 37 1.94 -2.20 -14.88
N GLY A 38 2.41 -3.31 -15.48
CA GLY A 38 2.45 -4.62 -14.80
C GLY A 38 3.29 -4.56 -13.51
N ARG A 39 4.45 -3.89 -13.57
CA ARG A 39 5.30 -3.67 -12.40
C ARG A 39 4.65 -2.78 -11.35
N VAL A 40 3.98 -1.70 -11.76
CA VAL A 40 3.23 -0.82 -10.85
C VAL A 40 2.09 -1.58 -10.16
N GLY A 41 1.38 -2.44 -10.89
CA GLY A 41 0.30 -3.26 -10.34
C GLY A 41 0.75 -4.20 -9.22
N VAL A 42 1.97 -4.75 -9.32
CA VAL A 42 2.54 -5.66 -8.32
C VAL A 42 3.26 -4.91 -7.20
N TYR A 43 4.17 -3.99 -7.55
CA TYR A 43 5.10 -3.37 -6.59
C TYR A 43 4.64 -2.00 -6.07
N GLY A 44 3.57 -1.42 -6.61
CA GLY A 44 2.97 -0.22 -6.04
C GLY A 44 2.59 -0.42 -4.57
N VAL A 45 1.96 -1.56 -4.25
CA VAL A 45 1.61 -1.94 -2.86
C VAL A 45 2.87 -2.23 -2.04
N SER A 46 3.91 -2.80 -2.64
CA SER A 46 5.20 -3.01 -1.95
C SER A 46 5.78 -1.68 -1.46
N ILE A 47 5.75 -0.63 -2.28
CA ILE A 47 6.18 0.72 -1.87
C ILE A 47 5.35 1.23 -0.68
N PHE A 48 4.03 0.98 -0.65
CA PHE A 48 3.20 1.31 0.51
C PHE A 48 3.66 0.63 1.79
N TYR A 49 3.99 -0.67 1.74
CA TYR A 49 4.48 -1.39 2.91
C TYR A 49 5.81 -0.82 3.43
N VAL A 50 6.77 -0.57 2.53
CA VAL A 50 8.07 0.03 2.90
C VAL A 50 7.86 1.42 3.50
N LEU A 51 7.02 2.26 2.90
CA LEU A 51 6.69 3.58 3.44
C LEU A 51 5.96 3.49 4.79
N SER A 52 5.07 2.52 4.97
CA SER A 52 4.35 2.31 6.24
C SER A 52 5.33 1.97 7.36
N GLY A 53 6.24 1.01 7.13
CA GLY A 53 7.29 0.65 8.09
C GLY A 53 8.21 1.81 8.46
N LEU A 54 8.67 2.57 7.46
CA LEU A 54 9.54 3.74 7.68
C LEU A 54 8.83 4.87 8.44
N THR A 55 7.60 5.20 8.04
CA THR A 55 6.85 6.27 8.71
C THR A 55 6.47 5.89 10.14
N LEU A 56 6.13 4.63 10.39
CA LEU A 56 5.85 4.13 11.72
C LEU A 56 7.10 4.13 12.61
N TYR A 57 8.25 3.70 12.08
CA TYR A 57 9.53 3.82 12.77
C TYR A 57 9.74 5.26 13.26
N HIS A 58 9.68 6.26 12.37
CA HIS A 58 9.93 7.66 12.76
C HIS A 58 8.96 8.22 13.79
N VAL A 59 7.69 7.81 13.73
CA VAL A 59 6.68 8.34 14.65
C VAL A 59 6.82 7.72 16.04
N TYR A 60 7.14 6.42 16.13
CA TYR A 60 7.02 5.66 17.38
C TYR A 60 8.36 5.27 18.01
N ILE A 61 9.48 5.25 17.26
CA ILE A 61 10.77 4.80 17.83
C ILE A 61 11.20 5.62 19.05
N GLN A 62 10.94 6.92 19.12
CA GLN A 62 11.27 7.72 20.32
C GLN A 62 10.13 7.80 21.34
N ARG A 63 8.89 7.54 20.91
CA ARG A 63 7.69 7.84 21.72
C ARG A 63 7.07 6.64 22.40
N MET A 64 7.23 5.46 21.81
CA MET A 64 6.55 4.25 22.25
C MET A 64 7.44 3.47 23.21
N VAL A 65 6.93 3.25 24.41
CA VAL A 65 7.37 2.20 25.30
C VAL A 65 6.35 1.07 25.15
N PRO A 66 6.75 -0.21 24.99
CA PRO A 66 5.81 -1.32 24.84
C PRO A 66 5.13 -1.70 26.17
N ASN A 67 4.47 -0.73 26.78
CA ASN A 67 3.55 -0.88 27.89
C ASN A 67 2.10 -0.89 27.38
N ARG A 68 1.16 -1.28 28.24
CA ARG A 68 -0.27 -1.38 27.89
C ARG A 68 -0.86 -0.08 27.35
N GLU A 69 -0.49 1.07 27.92
CA GLU A 69 -1.06 2.36 27.56
C GLU A 69 -0.66 2.78 26.15
N ASP A 70 0.64 2.76 25.84
CA ASP A 70 1.17 3.13 24.54
C ASP A 70 0.72 2.17 23.43
N LEU A 71 0.62 0.86 23.74
CA LEU A 71 0.06 -0.14 22.83
C LEU A 71 -1.40 0.15 22.52
N PHE A 72 -2.20 0.49 23.54
CA PHE A 72 -3.59 0.88 23.35
C PHE A 72 -3.73 2.17 22.55
N GLN A 73 -2.90 3.19 22.82
CA GLN A 73 -2.91 4.44 22.05
C GLN A 73 -2.49 4.23 20.59
N PHE A 74 -1.50 3.36 20.35
CA PHE A 74 -1.13 2.94 19.00
C PHE A 74 -2.31 2.26 18.30
N ALA A 75 -2.88 1.22 18.92
CA ALA A 75 -4.02 0.48 18.36
C ALA A 75 -5.22 1.39 18.09
N LYS A 76 -5.56 2.30 19.01
CA LYS A 76 -6.63 3.28 18.86
C LYS A 76 -6.39 4.18 17.65
N LYS A 77 -5.21 4.79 17.51
CA LYS A 77 -4.89 5.66 16.37
C LYS A 77 -4.96 4.92 15.04
N ARG A 78 -4.52 3.65 15.01
CA ARG A 78 -4.57 2.80 13.81
C ARG A 78 -6.01 2.39 13.48
N PHE A 79 -6.80 2.05 14.50
CA PHE A 79 -8.21 1.71 14.35
C PHE A 79 -8.98 2.85 13.67
N PHE A 80 -8.91 4.07 14.23
CA PHE A 80 -9.59 5.24 13.67
C PHE A 80 -9.03 5.70 12.31
N ARG A 81 -7.81 5.30 11.96
CA ARG A 81 -7.22 5.58 10.65
C ARG A 81 -7.73 4.63 9.56
N ILE A 82 -7.91 3.35 9.89
CA ILE A 82 -8.20 2.29 8.89
C ILE A 82 -9.69 1.95 8.85
N PHE A 83 -10.26 1.54 9.99
CA PHE A 83 -11.55 0.87 10.02
C PHE A 83 -12.72 1.68 9.43
N PRO A 84 -12.87 2.99 9.71
CA PRO A 84 -14.02 3.74 9.20
C PRO A 84 -14.13 3.71 7.67
N LEU A 85 -13.01 3.93 6.97
CA LEU A 85 -13.01 3.92 5.50
C LEU A 85 -13.03 2.50 4.94
N LEU A 86 -12.37 1.55 5.61
CA LEU A 86 -12.49 0.12 5.26
C LEU A 86 -13.96 -0.32 5.30
N TRP A 87 -14.70 -0.01 6.36
CA TRP A 87 -16.12 -0.33 6.48
C TRP A 87 -16.95 0.32 5.38
N LEU A 88 -16.74 1.62 5.13
CA LEU A 88 -17.43 2.32 4.05
C LEU A 88 -17.19 1.63 2.70
N ALA A 89 -15.93 1.31 2.39
CA ALA A 89 -15.57 0.65 1.14
C ALA A 89 -16.14 -0.77 1.05
N THR A 90 -16.03 -1.57 2.11
CA THR A 90 -16.59 -2.93 2.17
C THR A 90 -18.11 -2.92 1.96
N ILE A 91 -18.83 -2.07 2.68
CA ILE A 91 -20.29 -1.96 2.56
C ILE A 91 -20.67 -1.48 1.15
N ALA A 92 -20.02 -0.44 0.64
CA ALA A 92 -20.27 0.04 -0.73
C ALA A 92 -20.03 -1.05 -1.77
N SER A 93 -18.95 -1.82 -1.66
CA SER A 93 -18.67 -2.93 -2.57
C SER A 93 -19.69 -4.07 -2.49
N VAL A 94 -20.17 -4.41 -1.29
CA VAL A 94 -21.25 -5.41 -1.11
C VAL A 94 -22.54 -4.92 -1.78
N LEU A 95 -22.94 -3.67 -1.54
CA LEU A 95 -24.14 -3.09 -2.13
C LEU A 95 -24.06 -3.02 -3.67
N LEU A 96 -22.89 -2.69 -4.21
CA LEU A 96 -22.67 -2.62 -5.66
C LEU A 96 -22.75 -3.98 -6.35
N LYS A 97 -22.25 -5.04 -5.69
CA LYS A 97 -22.33 -6.41 -6.22
C LYS A 97 -23.75 -6.99 -6.18
N ARG A 98 -24.63 -6.44 -5.34
CA ARG A 98 -26.02 -6.92 -5.13
C ARG A 98 -26.09 -8.39 -4.70
N GLU A 99 -25.05 -8.88 -4.03
CA GLU A 99 -24.95 -10.23 -3.51
C GLU A 99 -25.08 -10.22 -1.99
N ILE A 100 -25.76 -11.22 -1.42
CA ILE A 100 -25.80 -11.42 0.03
C ILE A 100 -24.46 -12.03 0.43
N PRO A 101 -23.62 -11.31 1.20
CA PRO A 101 -22.32 -11.83 1.58
C PRO A 101 -22.48 -12.96 2.59
N ASN A 102 -21.59 -13.95 2.52
CA ASN A 102 -21.44 -14.90 3.62
C ASN A 102 -21.13 -14.14 4.91
N TRP A 103 -21.92 -14.39 5.96
CA TRP A 103 -21.85 -13.65 7.23
C TRP A 103 -20.48 -13.77 7.91
N GLU A 104 -19.86 -14.95 7.88
CA GLU A 104 -18.52 -15.17 8.45
C GLU A 104 -17.49 -14.28 7.75
N ASN A 105 -17.50 -14.27 6.41
CA ASN A 105 -16.57 -13.47 5.62
C ASN A 105 -16.79 -11.96 5.84
N LEU A 106 -18.05 -11.51 5.94
CA LEU A 106 -18.39 -10.12 6.25
C LEU A 106 -17.89 -9.73 7.64
N PHE A 107 -18.16 -10.55 8.65
CA PHE A 107 -17.68 -10.34 10.02
C PHE A 107 -16.15 -10.26 10.07
N LEU A 108 -15.44 -11.17 9.40
CA LEU A 108 -13.97 -11.17 9.34
C LEU A 108 -13.41 -9.92 8.65
N ASN A 109 -14.08 -9.41 7.62
CA ASN A 109 -13.68 -8.18 6.93
C ASN A 109 -13.93 -6.94 7.80
N LEU A 110 -15.11 -6.83 8.44
CA LEU A 110 -15.45 -5.70 9.30
C LEU A 110 -14.62 -5.67 10.60
N SER A 111 -14.26 -6.82 11.15
CA SER A 111 -13.36 -6.92 12.30
C SER A 111 -11.87 -6.79 11.94
N GLY A 112 -11.52 -6.87 10.65
CA GLY A 112 -10.13 -6.90 10.18
C GLY A 112 -9.42 -8.24 10.37
N LEU A 113 -10.08 -9.25 10.96
CA LEU A 113 -9.53 -10.58 11.21
C LEU A 113 -9.25 -11.37 9.93
N PHE A 114 -9.87 -11.02 8.81
CA PHE A 114 -9.61 -11.66 7.52
C PHE A 114 -8.11 -11.70 7.18
N GLY A 115 -7.33 -10.66 7.51
CA GLY A 115 -5.88 -10.66 7.29
C GLY A 115 -5.11 -11.76 8.01
N PHE A 116 -5.66 -12.31 9.11
CA PHE A 116 -5.02 -13.34 9.92
C PHE A 116 -5.45 -14.76 9.53
N VAL A 117 -6.72 -14.95 9.16
CA VAL A 117 -7.31 -16.29 8.95
C VAL A 117 -7.69 -16.59 7.49
N LYS A 118 -8.10 -15.57 6.73
CA LYS A 118 -8.64 -15.69 5.37
C LYS A 118 -8.19 -14.50 4.52
N TRP A 119 -6.88 -14.32 4.38
CA TRP A 119 -6.25 -13.12 3.77
C TRP A 119 -6.55 -12.93 2.27
N ASP A 120 -7.05 -13.96 1.61
CA ASP A 120 -7.52 -13.96 0.23
C ASP A 120 -9.04 -13.68 0.08
N THR A 121 -9.77 -13.53 1.19
CA THR A 121 -11.22 -13.35 1.19
C THR A 121 -11.61 -11.93 1.59
N TYR A 122 -11.91 -11.10 0.59
CA TYR A 122 -12.21 -9.68 0.77
C TYR A 122 -13.22 -9.16 -0.27
N PHE A 123 -13.90 -8.06 0.04
CA PHE A 123 -15.03 -7.59 -0.77
C PHE A 123 -14.68 -6.62 -1.90
N SER A 124 -13.50 -5.97 -1.84
CA SER A 124 -13.06 -4.97 -2.82
C SER A 124 -11.60 -5.15 -3.20
N THR A 125 -11.26 -4.81 -4.43
CA THR A 125 -9.88 -4.90 -4.95
C THR A 125 -8.93 -4.07 -4.09
N GLY A 126 -7.77 -4.64 -3.77
CA GLY A 126 -6.73 -4.00 -2.93
C GLY A 126 -6.93 -4.15 -1.41
N VAL A 127 -8.11 -4.55 -0.93
CA VAL A 127 -8.38 -4.68 0.52
C VAL A 127 -7.49 -5.71 1.21
N TRP A 128 -7.03 -6.74 0.50
CA TRP A 128 -6.03 -7.71 1.01
C TRP A 128 -4.80 -7.03 1.60
N SER A 129 -4.34 -5.92 1.02
CA SER A 129 -3.17 -5.20 1.50
C SER A 129 -3.39 -4.52 2.84
N ILE A 130 -4.63 -4.09 3.10
CA ILE A 130 -5.05 -3.53 4.39
C ILE A 130 -5.09 -4.64 5.45
N GLY A 131 -5.54 -5.84 5.08
CA GLY A 131 -5.45 -7.03 5.93
C GLY A 131 -4.01 -7.32 6.35
N ASN A 132 -3.07 -7.28 5.40
CA ASN A 132 -1.64 -7.42 5.67
C ASN A 132 -1.12 -6.31 6.60
N GLU A 133 -1.53 -5.06 6.38
CA GLU A 133 -1.13 -3.94 7.24
C GLU A 133 -1.62 -4.11 8.69
N LEU A 134 -2.84 -4.63 8.90
CA LEU A 134 -3.34 -4.97 10.24
C LEU A 134 -2.48 -6.05 10.91
N VAL A 135 -2.04 -7.06 10.17
CA VAL A 135 -1.10 -8.07 10.67
C VAL A 135 0.25 -7.43 11.02
N PHE A 136 0.77 -6.54 10.18
CA PHE A 136 2.04 -5.85 10.43
C PHE A 136 1.98 -4.98 11.69
N TYR A 137 0.82 -4.42 12.02
CA TYR A 137 0.63 -3.67 13.26
C TYR A 137 0.73 -4.53 14.51
N VAL A 138 0.51 -5.85 14.41
CA VAL A 138 0.79 -6.79 15.50
C VAL A 138 2.29 -7.04 15.63
N PHE A 139 3.03 -7.16 14.52
CA PHE A 139 4.49 -7.31 14.52
C PHE A 139 5.23 -6.04 15.00
N PHE A 140 4.69 -4.86 14.68
CA PHE A 140 5.36 -3.59 14.85
C PHE A 140 5.83 -3.28 16.30
N PRO A 141 5.02 -3.49 17.35
CA PRO A 141 5.48 -3.36 18.74
C PRO A 141 6.70 -4.22 19.09
N PHE A 142 6.79 -5.44 18.55
CA PHE A 142 7.94 -6.32 18.77
C PHE A 142 9.19 -5.77 18.10
N PHE A 143 9.07 -5.20 16.89
CA PHE A 143 10.19 -4.52 16.23
C PHE A 143 10.70 -3.36 17.07
N ILE A 144 9.82 -2.54 17.64
CA ILE A 144 10.22 -1.46 18.56
C ILE A 144 10.90 -2.02 19.81
N TYR A 145 10.30 -3.00 20.47
CA TYR A 145 10.84 -3.57 21.70
C TYR A 145 12.26 -4.12 21.49
N PHE A 146 12.46 -4.99 20.50
CA PHE A 146 13.75 -5.63 20.28
C PHE A 146 14.79 -4.66 19.70
N SER A 147 14.41 -3.78 18.76
CA SER A 147 15.38 -2.82 18.20
C SER A 147 15.94 -1.84 19.26
N LYS A 148 15.19 -1.55 20.32
CA LYS A 148 15.65 -0.76 21.48
C LYS A 148 16.44 -1.57 22.49
N ASN A 149 15.89 -2.72 22.91
CA ASN A 149 16.35 -3.41 24.11
C ASN A 149 17.37 -4.52 23.81
N ASN A 150 17.27 -5.18 22.66
CA ASN A 150 18.16 -6.26 22.28
C ASN A 150 18.34 -6.34 20.76
N LYS A 151 19.35 -5.62 20.25
CA LYS A 151 19.64 -5.52 18.82
C LYS A 151 19.98 -6.87 18.19
N SER A 152 20.63 -7.77 18.93
CA SER A 152 20.95 -9.11 18.43
C SER A 152 19.69 -9.91 18.13
N VAL A 153 18.70 -9.89 19.05
CA VAL A 153 17.40 -10.52 18.81
C VAL A 153 16.64 -9.84 17.67
N PHE A 154 16.72 -8.51 17.57
CA PHE A 154 16.11 -7.79 16.44
C PHE A 154 16.70 -8.21 15.09
N TYR A 155 18.03 -8.34 14.99
CA TYR A 155 18.69 -8.81 13.77
C TYR A 155 18.36 -10.28 13.47
N LEU A 156 18.29 -11.14 14.50
CA LEU A 156 17.86 -12.54 14.34
C LEU A 156 16.43 -12.62 13.78
N ILE A 157 15.47 -11.90 14.38
CA ILE A 157 14.08 -11.84 13.89
C ILE A 157 14.04 -11.30 12.46
N SER A 158 14.85 -10.28 12.16
CA SER A 158 14.93 -9.71 10.81
C SER A 158 15.46 -10.72 9.79
N ALA A 159 16.48 -11.49 10.16
CA ALA A 159 17.03 -12.57 9.34
C ALA A 159 15.99 -13.68 9.11
N LEU A 160 15.26 -14.09 10.15
CA LEU A 160 14.18 -15.09 10.03
C LEU A 160 13.05 -14.62 9.09
N ILE A 161 12.62 -13.36 9.21
CA ILE A 161 11.62 -12.78 8.31
C ILE A 161 12.14 -12.72 6.87
N PHE A 162 13.42 -12.40 6.69
CA PHE A 162 14.05 -12.44 5.37
C PHE A 162 14.15 -13.86 4.80
N LEU A 163 14.44 -14.87 5.64
CA LEU A 163 14.43 -16.27 5.22
C LEU A 163 13.02 -16.73 4.78
N ILE A 164 11.97 -16.32 5.50
CA ILE A 164 10.58 -16.56 5.07
C ILE A 164 10.32 -15.90 3.70
N TYR A 165 10.78 -14.65 3.53
CA TYR A 165 10.66 -13.93 2.25
C TYR A 165 11.36 -14.68 1.10
N LEU A 166 12.55 -15.22 1.34
CA LEU A 166 13.29 -16.06 0.39
C LEU A 166 12.56 -17.36 0.10
N GLN A 167 12.00 -18.02 1.12
CA GLN A 167 11.21 -19.24 0.93
C GLN A 167 10.01 -19.00 0.00
N PHE A 168 9.34 -17.85 0.14
CA PHE A 168 8.29 -17.49 -0.80
C PHE A 168 8.81 -17.21 -2.22
N ALA A 169 9.94 -16.51 -2.35
CA ALA A 169 10.50 -16.16 -3.65
C ALA A 169 11.00 -17.38 -4.43
N PHE A 170 11.64 -18.35 -3.76
CA PHE A 170 12.35 -19.46 -4.43
C PHE A 170 11.65 -20.81 -4.33
N SER A 171 10.67 -21.00 -3.44
CA SER A 171 10.08 -22.33 -3.19
C SER A 171 8.56 -22.36 -3.14
N ILE A 172 7.89 -21.40 -2.50
CA ILE A 172 6.42 -21.43 -2.37
C ILE A 172 5.73 -20.89 -3.63
N LEU A 173 6.27 -19.82 -4.22
CA LEU A 173 5.80 -19.30 -5.50
C LEU A 173 6.64 -19.92 -6.62
N SER A 174 5.97 -20.56 -7.58
CA SER A 174 6.63 -21.16 -8.74
C SER A 174 6.33 -20.36 -10.01
N PRO A 175 7.34 -20.10 -10.88
CA PRO A 175 7.12 -19.48 -12.19
C PRO A 175 6.37 -20.39 -13.18
N GLU A 176 6.16 -21.67 -12.86
CA GLU A 176 5.43 -22.63 -13.70
C GLU A 176 3.91 -22.41 -13.67
N LYS A 177 3.40 -21.67 -12.69
CA LYS A 177 1.99 -21.33 -12.52
C LYS A 177 1.82 -19.82 -12.55
N THR A 178 0.67 -19.35 -12.99
CA THR A 178 0.35 -17.92 -13.00
C THR A 178 0.25 -17.36 -11.59
N ILE A 179 0.37 -16.04 -11.45
CA ILE A 179 0.16 -15.37 -10.16
C ILE A 179 -1.28 -15.55 -9.65
N THR A 180 -2.26 -15.63 -10.56
CA THR A 180 -3.67 -15.80 -10.23
C THR A 180 -3.93 -17.14 -9.55
N GLU A 181 -3.35 -18.22 -10.05
CA GLU A 181 -3.46 -19.57 -9.45
C GLU A 181 -2.80 -19.64 -8.07
N GLN A 182 -1.83 -18.77 -7.80
CA GLN A 182 -1.08 -18.72 -6.55
C GLN A 182 -1.42 -17.49 -5.71
N TRP A 183 -2.56 -16.84 -5.99
CA TRP A 183 -2.92 -15.55 -5.43
C TRP A 183 -2.93 -15.56 -3.89
N ARG A 184 -3.48 -16.63 -3.30
CA ARG A 184 -3.50 -16.84 -1.84
C ARG A 184 -2.10 -16.81 -1.22
N ASN A 185 -1.09 -17.36 -1.90
CA ASN A 185 0.29 -17.35 -1.44
C ASN A 185 0.94 -15.98 -1.62
N TYR A 186 0.64 -15.31 -2.75
CA TYR A 186 1.14 -13.96 -3.01
C TYR A 186 0.61 -12.93 -1.99
N VAL A 187 -0.68 -12.94 -1.68
CA VAL A 187 -1.28 -11.95 -0.76
C VAL A 187 -1.09 -12.30 0.72
N ASN A 188 -0.46 -13.43 1.04
CA ASN A 188 -0.20 -13.85 2.42
C ASN A 188 0.61 -12.78 3.19
N PRO A 189 0.21 -12.39 4.41
CA PRO A 189 0.95 -11.39 5.20
C PRO A 189 2.42 -11.77 5.43
N LEU A 190 2.74 -13.05 5.65
CA LEU A 190 4.11 -13.53 5.85
C LEU A 190 4.97 -13.39 4.59
N ASN A 191 4.35 -13.44 3.41
CA ASN A 191 5.02 -13.16 2.14
C ASN A 191 5.45 -11.68 2.04
N GLN A 192 4.73 -10.78 2.72
CA GLN A 192 4.81 -9.33 2.51
C GLN A 192 5.47 -8.58 3.68
N VAL A 193 5.51 -9.16 4.88
CA VAL A 193 6.01 -8.51 6.11
C VAL A 193 7.46 -8.04 6.02
N PHE A 194 8.30 -8.70 5.22
CA PHE A 194 9.68 -8.26 4.99
C PHE A 194 9.76 -6.87 4.32
N LEU A 195 8.79 -6.50 3.47
CA LEU A 195 8.77 -5.17 2.84
C LEU A 195 8.50 -4.09 3.90
N PHE A 196 7.56 -4.35 4.80
CA PHE A 196 7.27 -3.47 5.94
C PHE A 196 8.48 -3.36 6.88
N LEU A 197 9.09 -4.50 7.25
CA LEU A 197 10.31 -4.52 8.04
C LEU A 197 11.47 -3.82 7.33
N GLY A 198 11.59 -3.93 6.01
CA GLY A 198 12.60 -3.24 5.21
C GLY A 198 12.48 -1.72 5.33
N GLY A 199 11.26 -1.20 5.31
CA GLY A 199 10.98 0.20 5.63
C GLY A 199 11.43 0.61 7.04
N TYR A 200 11.12 -0.22 8.03
CA TYR A 200 11.56 -0.04 9.41
C TYR A 200 13.10 -0.03 9.51
N LEU A 201 13.77 -0.96 8.83
CA LEU A 201 15.23 -1.08 8.80
C LEU A 201 15.89 0.10 8.09
N ILE A 202 15.30 0.63 7.02
CA ILE A 202 15.76 1.88 6.38
C ILE A 202 15.79 3.00 7.44
N GLY A 203 14.72 3.18 8.21
CA GLY A 203 14.67 4.16 9.29
C GLY A 203 15.73 3.87 10.35
N PHE A 204 15.73 2.66 10.90
CA PHE A 204 16.63 2.23 11.98
C PHE A 204 18.12 2.37 11.65
N LEU A 205 18.53 1.97 10.45
CA LEU A 205 19.93 1.94 10.04
C LEU A 205 20.44 3.28 9.49
N SER A 206 19.54 4.13 9.00
CA SER A 206 19.92 5.37 8.33
C SER A 206 19.52 6.64 9.05
N GLU A 207 18.64 6.63 10.07
CA GLU A 207 18.15 7.85 10.75
C GLU A 207 19.29 8.79 11.17
N LYS A 208 20.32 8.26 11.82
CA LYS A 208 21.49 9.02 12.30
C LYS A 208 22.57 9.25 11.23
N LYS A 209 22.43 8.64 10.05
CA LYS A 209 23.40 8.77 8.96
C LYS A 209 23.02 9.93 8.06
N GLU A 210 23.96 10.85 7.87
CA GLU A 210 23.87 11.86 6.83
C GLU A 210 24.28 11.23 5.50
N ILE A 211 23.37 11.26 4.53
CA ILE A 211 23.64 10.85 3.15
C ILE A 211 23.69 12.15 2.33
N ARG A 212 24.75 12.31 1.54
CA ARG A 212 24.90 13.47 0.65
C ARG A 212 23.73 13.50 -0.35
N ASN A 213 23.30 14.69 -0.75
CA ASN A 213 22.05 14.85 -1.51
C ASN A 213 22.13 14.14 -2.88
N GLU A 214 23.27 14.22 -3.54
CA GLU A 214 23.60 13.54 -4.79
C GLU A 214 23.43 12.02 -4.70
N TYR A 215 23.82 11.39 -3.58
CA TYR A 215 23.60 9.95 -3.38
C TYR A 215 22.13 9.63 -3.14
N SER A 216 21.39 10.54 -2.50
CA SER A 216 19.94 10.38 -2.32
C SER A 216 19.22 10.40 -3.67
N TRP A 217 19.59 11.33 -4.56
CA TRP A 217 19.12 11.34 -5.94
C TRP A 217 19.57 10.11 -6.73
N LEU A 218 20.81 9.67 -6.56
CA LEU A 218 21.33 8.46 -7.21
C LEU A 218 20.56 7.22 -6.79
N PHE A 219 20.25 7.04 -5.50
CA PHE A 219 19.40 5.95 -5.03
C PHE A 219 18.00 6.02 -5.62
N MET A 220 17.41 7.22 -5.67
CA MET A 220 16.06 7.39 -6.21
C MET A 220 15.99 7.10 -7.72
N ILE A 221 16.89 7.71 -8.51
CA ILE A 221 16.95 7.53 -9.96
C ILE A 221 17.41 6.11 -10.31
N GLY A 222 18.41 5.57 -9.61
CA GLY A 222 18.88 4.21 -9.80
C GLY A 222 17.81 3.17 -9.45
N GLY A 223 17.04 3.40 -8.39
CA GLY A 223 15.88 2.57 -8.05
C GLY A 223 14.80 2.62 -9.13
N LEU A 224 14.47 3.82 -9.62
CA LEU A 224 13.50 3.99 -10.72
C LEU A 224 14.00 3.34 -12.02
N ALA A 225 15.28 3.51 -12.37
CA ALA A 225 15.89 2.91 -13.55
C ALA A 225 15.92 1.38 -13.45
N LEU A 226 16.25 0.83 -12.28
CA LEU A 226 16.16 -0.63 -12.04
C LEU A 226 14.71 -1.10 -12.17
N PHE A 227 13.76 -0.33 -11.63
CA PHE A 227 12.33 -0.63 -11.71
C PHE A 227 11.79 -0.61 -13.15
N THR A 228 12.30 0.24 -14.04
CA THR A 228 11.82 0.38 -15.42
C THR A 228 12.60 -0.43 -16.45
N ALA A 229 13.93 -0.50 -16.31
CA ALA A 229 14.81 -1.08 -17.32
C ALA A 229 15.14 -2.56 -17.06
N TYR A 230 14.99 -3.08 -15.83
CA TYR A 230 15.32 -4.48 -15.56
C TYR A 230 14.44 -5.44 -16.38
N PRO A 231 15.01 -6.43 -17.09
CA PRO A 231 14.23 -7.31 -17.95
C PRO A 231 13.40 -8.30 -17.14
N SER A 232 12.13 -8.45 -17.52
CA SER A 232 11.25 -9.53 -17.07
C SER A 232 10.24 -9.78 -18.19
N TYR A 233 9.82 -11.02 -18.42
CA TYR A 233 8.94 -11.36 -19.53
C TYR A 233 7.87 -12.36 -19.08
N GLY A 234 6.67 -12.26 -19.65
CA GLY A 234 5.55 -13.15 -19.37
C GLY A 234 4.64 -12.68 -18.25
N ASP A 235 4.08 -13.65 -17.51
CA ASP A 235 3.12 -13.41 -16.43
C ASP A 235 3.75 -12.64 -15.26
N ASN A 236 2.91 -11.94 -14.49
CA ASN A 236 3.37 -11.18 -13.33
C ASN A 236 3.96 -12.05 -12.21
N ILE A 237 3.79 -13.38 -12.26
CA ILE A 237 4.51 -14.31 -11.37
C ILE A 237 6.04 -14.12 -11.44
N TYR A 238 6.59 -13.79 -12.62
CA TYR A 238 8.03 -13.56 -12.79
C TYR A 238 8.52 -12.31 -12.05
N LEU A 239 7.64 -11.40 -11.67
CA LEU A 239 7.99 -10.25 -10.83
C LEU A 239 8.18 -10.65 -9.36
N VAL A 240 7.60 -11.76 -8.91
CA VAL A 240 7.49 -12.14 -7.50
C VAL A 240 8.15 -13.48 -7.17
N THR A 241 8.92 -14.05 -8.11
CA THR A 241 9.71 -15.26 -7.94
C THR A 241 11.21 -15.02 -8.16
N GLY A 242 12.02 -15.90 -7.59
CA GLY A 242 13.46 -15.97 -7.73
C GLY A 242 14.19 -14.64 -7.49
N TYR A 243 15.24 -14.42 -8.28
CA TYR A 243 16.08 -13.23 -8.21
C TYR A 243 15.33 -11.95 -8.62
N ASN A 244 14.37 -12.05 -9.56
CA ASN A 244 13.58 -10.89 -10.00
C ASN A 244 12.89 -10.23 -8.81
N ARG A 245 12.32 -11.03 -7.92
CA ARG A 245 11.70 -10.51 -6.70
C ARG A 245 12.66 -9.72 -5.83
N LEU A 246 13.87 -10.23 -5.63
CA LEU A 246 14.90 -9.53 -4.85
C LEU A 246 15.29 -8.21 -5.50
N ILE A 247 15.42 -8.18 -6.82
CA ILE A 247 15.83 -7.01 -7.60
C ILE A 247 14.75 -5.91 -7.56
N PHE A 248 13.49 -6.26 -7.77
CA PHE A 248 12.39 -5.29 -7.66
C PHE A 248 12.12 -4.85 -6.21
N THR A 249 12.44 -5.69 -5.23
CA THR A 249 12.42 -5.28 -3.81
C THR A 249 13.52 -4.26 -3.52
N LEU A 250 14.73 -4.53 -4.01
CA LEU A 250 15.86 -3.62 -3.89
C LEU A 250 15.54 -2.28 -4.56
N SER A 251 14.92 -2.29 -5.74
CA SER A 251 14.51 -1.05 -6.42
C SER A 251 13.53 -0.23 -5.56
N CYS A 252 12.55 -0.88 -4.91
CA CYS A 252 11.65 -0.22 -3.97
C CYS A 252 12.41 0.38 -2.77
N PHE A 253 13.35 -0.36 -2.18
CA PHE A 253 14.15 0.13 -1.05
C PHE A 253 15.04 1.31 -1.45
N MET A 254 15.66 1.27 -2.63
CA MET A 254 16.46 2.37 -3.17
C MET A 254 15.61 3.63 -3.40
N MET A 255 14.43 3.50 -4.00
CA MET A 255 13.51 4.61 -4.19
C MET A 255 13.08 5.23 -2.85
N VAL A 256 12.71 4.39 -1.87
CA VAL A 256 12.28 4.87 -0.55
C VAL A 256 13.42 5.50 0.24
N LEU A 257 14.63 4.92 0.22
CA LEU A 257 15.81 5.49 0.87
C LEU A 257 16.20 6.83 0.23
N GLY A 258 16.19 6.91 -1.11
CA GLY A 258 16.50 8.12 -1.85
C GLY A 258 15.54 9.26 -1.50
N ILE A 259 14.23 9.03 -1.60
CA ILE A 259 13.22 10.06 -1.27
C ILE A 259 13.20 10.40 0.22
N TYR A 260 13.56 9.46 1.10
CA TYR A 260 13.66 9.71 2.54
C TYR A 260 14.81 10.67 2.88
N LYS A 261 15.95 10.53 2.20
CA LYS A 261 17.18 11.29 2.50
C LYS A 261 17.42 12.50 1.64
N VAL A 262 16.67 12.66 0.54
CA VAL A 262 16.80 13.82 -0.35
C VAL A 262 16.54 15.13 0.42
N LYS A 263 17.49 16.05 0.29
CA LYS A 263 17.41 17.41 0.82
C LYS A 263 16.93 18.32 -0.31
N GLY A 264 15.86 19.07 -0.03
CA GLY A 264 15.25 19.98 -1.00
C GLY A 264 13.73 20.01 -0.87
N GLN A 265 13.13 21.15 -1.19
CA GLN A 265 11.69 21.30 -1.26
C GLN A 265 11.28 21.38 -2.72
N LEU A 266 10.21 20.67 -3.08
CA LEU A 266 9.61 20.85 -4.39
C LEU A 266 9.01 22.27 -4.49
N PRO A 267 9.00 22.88 -5.68
CA PRO A 267 8.30 24.13 -5.88
C PRO A 267 6.82 23.97 -5.49
N LYS A 268 6.20 25.04 -4.99
CA LYS A 268 4.84 25.01 -4.42
C LYS A 268 3.81 24.34 -5.35
N ASN A 269 3.93 24.58 -6.66
CA ASN A 269 3.05 24.03 -7.69
C ASN A 269 3.10 22.49 -7.79
N LEU A 270 4.23 21.87 -7.44
CA LEU A 270 4.36 20.41 -7.37
C LEU A 270 4.12 19.89 -5.96
N HIS A 271 4.59 20.61 -4.94
CA HIS A 271 4.43 20.24 -3.54
C HIS A 271 2.95 20.08 -3.15
N THR A 272 2.11 21.07 -3.45
CA THR A 272 0.71 21.08 -3.02
C THR A 272 -0.10 19.88 -3.54
N PRO A 273 -0.14 19.59 -4.86
CA PRO A 273 -0.90 18.45 -5.37
C PRO A 273 -0.31 17.11 -4.91
N LEU A 274 1.02 16.95 -4.89
CA LEU A 274 1.64 15.69 -4.47
C LEU A 274 1.48 15.42 -2.96
N SER A 275 1.60 16.46 -2.13
CA SER A 275 1.35 16.33 -0.70
C SER A 275 -0.11 15.95 -0.47
N TRP A 276 -1.06 16.64 -1.11
CA TRP A 276 -2.48 16.32 -1.02
C TRP A 276 -2.77 14.86 -1.41
N LEU A 277 -2.25 14.43 -2.57
CA LEU A 277 -2.41 13.07 -3.06
C LEU A 277 -1.82 12.03 -2.10
N GLY A 278 -0.70 12.37 -1.44
CA GLY A 278 -0.11 11.55 -0.40
C GLY A 278 -0.95 11.43 0.88
N GLU A 279 -1.62 12.51 1.31
CA GLU A 279 -2.49 12.45 2.49
C GLU A 279 -3.78 11.68 2.21
N ALA A 280 -4.37 11.92 1.03
CA ALA A 280 -5.59 11.29 0.55
C ALA A 280 -5.35 9.91 -0.09
N SER A 281 -4.12 9.39 -0.07
CA SER A 281 -3.74 8.15 -0.76
C SER A 281 -4.58 6.96 -0.34
N TYR A 282 -5.03 6.93 0.93
CA TYR A 282 -5.88 5.85 1.45
C TYR A 282 -7.30 5.90 0.85
N SER A 283 -7.90 7.08 0.75
CA SER A 283 -9.14 7.30 -0.02
C SER A 283 -8.99 6.91 -1.48
N VAL A 284 -7.94 7.39 -2.16
CA VAL A 284 -7.70 7.05 -3.57
C VAL A 284 -7.60 5.54 -3.74
N TYR A 285 -6.85 4.88 -2.85
CA TYR A 285 -6.65 3.44 -2.89
C TYR A 285 -7.92 2.62 -2.62
N LEU A 286 -8.78 3.00 -1.68
CA LEU A 286 -9.98 2.20 -1.38
C LEU A 286 -11.19 2.52 -2.25
N LEU A 287 -11.31 3.77 -2.72
CA LEU A 287 -12.49 4.21 -3.46
C LEU A 287 -12.39 3.95 -4.96
N HIS A 288 -11.20 3.78 -5.53
CA HIS A 288 -11.06 3.63 -6.98
C HIS A 288 -11.87 2.46 -7.59
N PRO A 289 -11.98 1.25 -6.97
CA PRO A 289 -12.80 0.18 -7.57
C PRO A 289 -14.28 0.56 -7.57
N ILE A 290 -14.75 1.18 -6.49
CA ILE A 290 -16.13 1.64 -6.31
C ILE A 290 -16.47 2.72 -7.34
N VAL A 291 -15.59 3.72 -7.48
CA VAL A 291 -15.78 4.82 -8.42
C VAL A 291 -15.78 4.31 -9.85
N PHE A 292 -14.86 3.43 -10.23
CA PHE A 292 -14.81 2.86 -11.57
C PHE A 292 -16.06 2.06 -11.93
N SER A 293 -16.57 1.25 -11.00
CA SER A 293 -17.82 0.51 -11.19
C SER A 293 -19.01 1.45 -11.34
N LEU A 294 -19.14 2.46 -10.47
CA LEU A 294 -20.25 3.42 -10.51
C LEU A 294 -20.23 4.27 -11.78
N SER A 295 -19.07 4.82 -12.15
CA SER A 295 -18.91 5.60 -13.37
C SER A 295 -19.16 4.74 -14.61
N GLY A 296 -18.71 3.48 -14.59
CA GLY A 296 -18.97 2.51 -15.65
C GLY A 296 -20.44 2.21 -15.84
N ILE A 297 -21.19 1.98 -14.74
CA ILE A 297 -22.65 1.77 -14.79
C ILE A 297 -23.37 3.00 -15.34
N ALA A 298 -23.03 4.19 -14.83
CA ALA A 298 -23.64 5.45 -15.28
C ALA A 298 -23.36 5.72 -16.76
N LEU A 299 -22.10 5.60 -17.18
CA LEU A 299 -21.68 5.80 -18.57
C LEU A 299 -22.32 4.77 -19.51
N LYS A 300 -22.40 3.50 -19.11
CA LYS A 300 -23.06 2.44 -19.89
C LYS A 300 -24.52 2.79 -20.17
N MET A 301 -25.27 3.25 -19.17
CA MET A 301 -26.68 3.61 -19.34
C MET A 301 -26.87 4.75 -20.35
N ILE A 302 -25.97 5.73 -20.35
CA ILE A 302 -26.02 6.87 -21.29
C ILE A 302 -25.61 6.41 -22.69
N LEU A 303 -24.47 5.73 -22.82
CA LEU A 303 -23.92 5.30 -24.11
C LEU A 303 -24.80 4.28 -24.84
N CYS A 304 -25.45 3.36 -24.11
CA CYS A 304 -26.42 2.44 -24.70
C CYS A 304 -27.62 3.18 -25.30
N LYS A 305 -28.12 4.24 -24.65
CA LYS A 305 -29.21 5.07 -25.20
C LYS A 305 -28.80 5.86 -26.43
N LEU A 306 -27.53 6.25 -26.52
CA LEU A 306 -26.96 6.97 -27.65
C LEU A 306 -26.50 6.05 -28.80
N GLY A 307 -26.62 4.73 -28.65
CA GLY A 307 -26.16 3.76 -29.66
C GLY A 307 -24.64 3.67 -29.79
N MET A 308 -23.87 4.08 -28.76
CA MET A 308 -22.39 4.12 -28.78
C MET A 308 -21.76 3.31 -27.62
N PRO A 309 -22.14 2.04 -27.40
CA PRO A 309 -21.68 1.27 -26.22
C PRO A 309 -20.16 1.10 -26.15
N ASP A 310 -19.46 1.06 -27.29
CA ASP A 310 -18.01 0.84 -27.36
C ASP A 310 -17.18 1.97 -26.73
N LEU A 311 -17.76 3.17 -26.59
CA LEU A 311 -17.08 4.29 -25.92
C LEU A 311 -16.88 4.06 -24.42
N ILE A 312 -17.48 3.01 -23.83
CA ILE A 312 -17.25 2.65 -22.43
C ILE A 312 -15.78 2.32 -22.13
N ARG A 313 -14.99 1.93 -23.16
CA ARG A 313 -13.54 1.75 -23.05
C ARG A 313 -12.79 3.03 -22.65
N PHE A 314 -13.44 4.18 -22.66
CA PHE A 314 -12.89 5.45 -22.20
C PHE A 314 -13.39 5.84 -20.80
N ASN A 315 -14.07 4.94 -20.07
CA ASN A 315 -14.55 5.19 -18.70
C ASN A 315 -13.43 5.67 -17.76
N TRP A 316 -12.20 5.17 -17.92
CA TRP A 316 -11.06 5.57 -17.11
C TRP A 316 -10.76 7.08 -17.17
N LEU A 317 -11.03 7.76 -18.29
CA LEU A 317 -10.86 9.21 -18.42
C LEU A 317 -11.79 9.99 -17.50
N ILE A 318 -12.99 9.46 -17.24
CA ILE A 318 -13.99 10.04 -16.33
C ILE A 318 -13.73 9.56 -14.90
N ALA A 319 -13.40 8.29 -14.73
CA ALA A 319 -13.19 7.69 -13.43
C ALA A 319 -12.01 8.33 -12.68
N ILE A 320 -10.92 8.73 -13.36
CA ILE A 320 -9.76 9.39 -12.71
C ILE A 320 -10.16 10.68 -11.99
N PRO A 321 -10.71 11.72 -12.66
CA PRO A 321 -11.08 12.96 -11.98
C PRO A 321 -12.15 12.73 -10.92
N VAL A 322 -13.14 11.86 -11.18
CA VAL A 322 -14.17 11.52 -10.18
C VAL A 322 -13.54 10.88 -8.95
N SER A 323 -12.55 10.00 -9.11
CA SER A 323 -11.87 9.34 -7.98
C SER A 323 -11.10 10.34 -7.14
N LEU A 324 -10.39 11.27 -7.77
CA LEU A 324 -9.63 12.30 -7.07
C LEU A 324 -10.56 13.25 -6.31
N VAL A 325 -11.65 13.69 -6.94
CA VAL A 325 -12.66 14.56 -6.30
C VAL A 325 -13.36 13.85 -5.15
N MET A 326 -13.83 12.62 -5.34
CA MET A 326 -14.45 11.84 -4.27
C MET A 326 -13.47 11.59 -3.12
N SER A 327 -12.21 11.25 -3.43
CA SER A 327 -11.17 11.08 -2.43
C SER A 327 -10.85 12.36 -1.67
N TYR A 328 -10.92 13.52 -2.33
CA TYR A 328 -10.78 14.82 -1.66
C TYR A 328 -11.84 14.99 -0.58
N PHE A 329 -13.11 14.76 -0.92
CA PHE A 329 -14.22 14.92 0.02
C PHE A 329 -14.16 13.88 1.14
N VAL A 330 -13.97 12.61 0.82
CA VAL A 330 -13.88 11.55 1.83
C VAL A 330 -12.71 11.78 2.77
N TYR A 331 -11.54 12.17 2.25
CA TYR A 331 -10.40 12.48 3.11
C TYR A 331 -10.68 13.65 4.07
N HIS A 332 -11.23 14.77 3.58
CA HIS A 332 -11.41 15.98 4.38
C HIS A 332 -12.55 15.89 5.38
N TYR A 333 -13.67 15.29 4.99
CA TYR A 333 -14.90 15.29 5.80
C TYR A 333 -15.09 14.00 6.58
N PHE A 334 -14.61 12.86 6.07
CA PHE A 334 -14.81 11.56 6.70
C PHE A 334 -13.53 11.08 7.41
N GLU A 335 -12.41 10.88 6.71
CA GLU A 335 -11.19 10.34 7.32
C GLU A 335 -10.63 11.25 8.41
N LYS A 336 -10.46 12.55 8.12
CA LYS A 336 -9.94 13.52 9.10
C LYS A 336 -10.80 13.60 10.36
N TYR A 337 -12.13 13.42 10.23
CA TYR A 337 -13.04 13.40 11.38
C TYR A 337 -12.70 12.24 12.32
N PHE A 338 -12.67 10.99 11.81
CA PHE A 338 -12.35 9.82 12.63
C PHE A 338 -10.92 9.84 13.16
N MET A 339 -9.96 10.26 12.33
CA MET A 339 -8.57 10.39 12.78
C MET A 339 -8.45 11.35 13.97
N LYS A 340 -9.19 12.47 13.98
CA LYS A 340 -9.22 13.40 15.14
C LYS A 340 -9.76 12.71 16.40
N LEU A 341 -10.79 11.86 16.29
CA LEU A 341 -11.30 11.08 17.43
C LEU A 341 -10.24 10.13 18.01
N GLY A 342 -9.43 9.51 17.15
CA GLY A 342 -8.30 8.68 17.57
C GLY A 342 -7.22 9.43 18.34
N HIS A 343 -7.05 10.73 18.07
CA HIS A 343 -6.10 11.59 18.78
C HIS A 343 -6.67 12.21 20.07
N ARG A 344 -7.99 12.19 20.27
CA ARG A 344 -8.62 12.60 21.52
C ARG A 344 -8.34 11.55 22.59
N SER A 345 -7.20 11.71 23.25
CA SER A 345 -6.84 11.01 24.49
C SER A 345 -6.06 11.96 25.38
N LYS A 346 -6.79 12.96 25.93
CA LYS A 346 -6.66 13.54 27.28
C LYS A 346 -7.58 14.77 27.37
N SER A 347 -8.72 14.57 28.01
CA SER A 347 -9.38 15.60 28.81
C SER A 347 -9.83 14.87 30.06
N LYS A 348 -9.08 15.13 31.14
CA LYS A 348 -9.18 14.60 32.50
C LYS A 348 -8.52 13.25 32.72
#